data_AF-A0A1V5IFQ8-F1
#
_entry.id   AF-A0A1V5IFQ8-F1
#
_cell.length_a   1.000
_cell.length_b   1.000
_cell.length_c   1.000
_cell.angle_alpha   90.00
_cell.angle_beta   90.00
_cell.angle_gamma   90.00
#
_symmetry.space_group_name_H-M   'P 1'
#
loop_
_entity.id
_entity.type
_entity.pdbx_description
1 polymer ?
#
loop_
_entity_poly.entity_id
_entity_poly.type
_entity_poly.pdbx_seq_one_letter_code
_entity_poly.pdbx_strand_id
1 'polypeptide(L)'
;MDSFVIAVSPFIGNAPISGPAAELMNARGLSPDSASTFSLYKEFCDLFVQDIRDPVDVAGSLRCDTLMTNEQKSADLAKLLIEVVI
;
A
#
# COMPACT_ATOMS: atom_id res chain seq x y z
N MET A 1 -20.44 -13.98 3.36
CA MET A 1 -19.30 -14.36 2.52
C MET A 1 -18.21 -13.38 2.87
N ASP A 2 -17.07 -13.86 3.37
CA ASP A 2 -15.94 -12.97 3.61
C ASP A 2 -15.35 -12.53 2.26
N SER A 3 -15.09 -11.24 2.12
CA SER A 3 -14.47 -10.65 0.93
C SER A 3 -12.95 -10.75 1.06
N PHE A 4 -12.25 -11.04 -0.03
CA PHE A 4 -10.79 -10.96 -0.07
C PHE A 4 -10.36 -9.49 -0.05
N VAL A 5 -9.55 -9.09 0.93
CA VAL A 5 -9.13 -7.70 1.16
C VAL A 5 -7.70 -7.47 0.70
N ILE A 6 -7.55 -6.59 -0.29
CA ILE A 6 -6.27 -6.04 -0.71
C ILE A 6 -6.09 -4.65 -0.10
N ALA A 7 -4.97 -4.42 0.59
CA ALA A 7 -4.57 -3.10 1.04
C ALA A 7 -3.31 -2.64 0.29
N VAL A 8 -3.39 -1.47 -0.36
CA VAL A 8 -2.27 -0.86 -1.08
C VAL A 8 -1.63 0.21 -0.22
N SER A 9 -0.33 0.11 0.03
CA SER A 9 0.39 1.10 0.82
C SER A 9 0.35 2.48 0.16
N PRO A 10 0.10 3.56 0.92
CA PRO A 10 0.18 4.93 0.41
C PRO A 10 1.62 5.47 0.39
N PHE A 11 2.61 4.68 0.82
CA PHE A 11 4.01 5.10 0.98
C PHE A 11 4.93 4.49 -0.06
N ILE A 12 5.92 5.28 -0.49
CA ILE A 12 7.13 4.82 -1.17
C ILE A 12 8.31 5.34 -0.35
N GLY A 13 8.79 4.54 0.60
CA GLY A 13 9.75 4.96 1.60
C GLY A 13 9.19 5.99 2.55
N ASN A 14 10.01 6.98 2.90
CA ASN A 14 9.72 7.90 4.00
C ASN A 14 8.97 9.16 3.54
N ALA A 15 8.61 9.24 2.24
CA ALA A 15 7.86 10.34 1.67
C ALA A 15 6.47 9.84 1.27
N PRO A 16 5.38 10.42 1.79
CA PRO A 16 4.06 10.19 1.20
C PRO A 16 4.10 10.70 -0.25
N ILE A 17 3.57 9.93 -1.20
CA ILE A 17 3.51 10.36 -2.61
C ILE A 17 2.73 11.69 -2.72
N SER A 18 1.73 11.88 -1.85
CA SER A 18 1.00 13.14 -1.67
C SER A 18 0.19 13.16 -0.36
N GLY A 19 -0.29 14.35 0.04
CA GLY A 19 -1.28 14.52 1.10
C GLY A 19 -0.76 14.41 2.55
N PRO A 20 -1.65 14.58 3.55
CA PRO A 20 -1.29 14.71 4.96
C PRO A 20 -1.01 13.36 5.67
N ALA A 21 -0.81 12.27 4.92
CA ALA A 21 -0.76 10.92 5.48
C ALA A 21 0.38 10.76 6.49
N ALA A 22 1.56 11.34 6.19
CA ALA A 22 2.68 11.31 7.09
C ALA A 22 2.42 12.12 8.37
N GLU A 23 1.83 13.31 8.27
CA GLU A 23 1.46 14.13 9.43
C GLU A 23 0.42 13.41 10.30
N LEU A 24 -0.57 12.75 9.70
CA LEU A 24 -1.61 12.03 10.41
C LEU A 24 -1.07 10.80 11.15
N MET A 25 -0.15 10.04 10.54
CA MET A 25 0.52 8.93 11.21
C MET A 25 1.38 9.43 12.37
N ASN A 26 2.18 10.47 12.16
CA ASN A 26 2.99 11.08 13.22
C ASN A 26 2.12 11.62 14.37
N ALA A 27 0.99 12.27 14.07
CA ALA A 27 0.04 12.76 15.09
C ALA A 27 -0.61 11.61 15.89
N ARG A 28 -0.60 10.39 15.35
CA ARG A 28 -1.04 9.16 16.03
C ARG A 28 0.11 8.40 16.70
N GLY A 29 1.34 8.89 16.64
CA GLY A 29 2.52 8.22 17.18
C GLY A 29 2.96 7.00 16.37
N LEU A 30 2.63 6.96 15.08
CA LEU A 30 2.95 5.88 14.16
C LEU A 30 3.99 6.34 13.14
N SER A 31 4.87 5.43 12.72
CA SER A 31 5.86 5.72 11.68
C SER A 31 5.16 5.89 10.33
N PRO A 32 5.48 6.93 9.53
CA PRO A 32 4.86 7.17 8.24
C PRO A 32 5.46 6.27 7.15
N ASP A 33 5.26 4.96 7.27
CA ASP A 33 5.82 3.95 6.38
C ASP A 33 4.87 2.77 6.13
N SER A 34 5.25 1.92 5.18
CA SER A 34 4.49 0.73 4.79
C SER A 34 4.37 -0.32 5.89
N ALA A 35 5.37 -0.46 6.78
CA ALA A 35 5.35 -1.47 7.83
C ALA A 35 4.36 -1.11 8.96
N SER A 36 4.35 0.16 9.35
CA SER A 36 3.36 0.70 10.28
C SER A 36 1.97 0.71 9.65
N THR A 37 1.86 0.99 8.35
CA THR A 37 0.59 0.86 7.62
C THR A 37 0.09 -0.57 7.68
N PHE A 38 0.89 -1.56 7.27
CA PHE A 38 0.49 -2.97 7.32
C PHE A 38 0.05 -3.40 8.72
N SER A 39 0.75 -2.96 9.76
CA SER A 39 0.40 -3.25 11.15
C SER A 39 -1.01 -2.78 11.55
N LEU A 40 -1.54 -1.72 10.93
CA LEU A 40 -2.91 -1.23 11.15
C LEU A 40 -3.97 -2.10 10.47
N TYR A 41 -3.64 -2.69 9.33
CA TYR A 41 -4.58 -3.45 8.49
C TYR A 41 -4.45 -4.98 8.65
N LYS A 42 -3.40 -5.46 9.35
CA LYS A 42 -3.03 -6.88 9.44
C LYS A 42 -4.13 -7.84 9.90
N GLU A 43 -5.12 -7.35 10.64
CA GLU A 43 -6.19 -8.19 11.19
C GLU A 43 -7.22 -8.61 10.14
N PHE A 44 -7.30 -7.89 9.02
CA PHE A 44 -8.29 -8.13 7.98
C PHE A 44 -7.73 -8.05 6.55
N CYS A 45 -6.43 -7.78 6.40
CA CYS A 45 -5.77 -7.71 5.10
C CYS A 45 -5.27 -9.08 4.67
N ASP A 46 -5.83 -9.63 3.59
CA ASP A 46 -5.40 -10.90 3.00
C ASP A 46 -4.15 -10.72 2.13
N LEU A 47 -4.03 -9.57 1.46
CA LEU A 47 -2.86 -9.22 0.65
C LEU A 47 -2.48 -7.75 0.83
N PHE A 48 -1.24 -7.52 1.28
CA PHE A 48 -0.66 -6.19 1.35
C PHE A 48 0.18 -5.90 0.11
N VAL A 49 0.04 -4.71 -0.47
CA VAL A 49 0.74 -4.30 -1.69
C VAL A 49 1.66 -3.12 -1.40
N GLN A 50 2.93 -3.25 -1.77
CA GLN A 50 3.94 -2.21 -1.67
C GLN A 50 4.38 -1.74 -3.05
N ASP A 51 4.89 -0.51 -3.11
CA ASP A 51 5.59 -0.08 -4.30
C ASP A 51 6.93 -0.80 -4.45
N ILE A 52 7.30 -1.17 -5.68
CA ILE A 52 8.60 -1.75 -6.01
C ILE A 52 9.80 -0.89 -5.56
N ARG A 53 9.64 0.43 -5.46
CA ARG A 53 10.68 1.38 -5.06
C ARG A 53 10.71 1.65 -3.56
N ASP A 54 9.78 1.08 -2.79
CA ASP A 54 9.76 1.29 -1.34
C ASP A 54 11.04 0.67 -0.72
N PRO A 55 11.87 1.40 0.06
CA PRO A 55 13.00 0.82 0.79
C PRO A 55 12.56 -0.03 1.99
N VAL A 56 11.33 0.11 2.47
CA VAL A 56 10.81 -0.68 3.60
C VAL A 56 10.34 -2.03 3.07
N ASP A 57 10.82 -3.11 3.69
CA ASP A 57 10.39 -4.48 3.38
C ASP A 57 9.29 -4.93 4.33
N VAL A 58 8.11 -5.23 3.80
CA VAL A 58 7.02 -5.89 4.53
C VAL A 58 6.92 -7.32 4.01
N ALA A 59 7.33 -8.27 4.86
CA ALA A 59 7.37 -9.68 4.52
C ALA A 59 5.99 -10.18 4.06
N GLY A 60 5.96 -10.89 2.92
CA GLY A 60 4.74 -11.43 2.33
C GLY A 60 3.93 -10.44 1.51
N SER A 61 4.39 -9.20 1.34
CA SER A 61 3.72 -8.23 0.46
C SER A 61 3.95 -8.51 -1.03
N LEU A 62 2.97 -8.17 -1.85
CA LEU A 62 3.14 -8.06 -3.30
C LEU A 62 3.80 -6.72 -3.63
N ARG A 63 4.84 -6.73 -4.47
CA ARG A 63 5.52 -5.50 -4.90
C ARG A 63 5.23 -5.19 -6.37
N CYS A 64 4.65 -4.03 -6.67
CA CYS A 64 4.36 -3.56 -8.03
C CYS A 64 4.53 -2.03 -8.15
N ASP A 65 4.39 -1.43 -9.35
CA ASP A 65 4.36 0.04 -9.49
C ASP A 65 3.01 0.55 -8.98
N THR A 66 2.99 1.21 -7.83
CA THR A 66 1.78 1.81 -7.23
C THR A 66 1.68 3.32 -7.47
N LEU A 67 2.65 3.91 -8.17
CA LEU A 67 2.68 5.34 -8.47
C LEU A 67 1.73 5.70 -9.63
N MET A 68 0.51 6.07 -9.27
CA MET A 68 -0.59 6.44 -10.17
C MET A 68 -0.46 7.87 -10.74
N THR A 69 0.53 8.12 -11.62
CA THR A 69 0.76 9.45 -12.20
C THR A 69 -0.22 9.87 -13.29
N ASN A 70 -1.00 8.92 -13.82
CA ASN A 70 -2.05 9.15 -14.82
C ASN A 70 -3.06 8.00 -14.80
N GLU A 71 -4.16 8.17 -15.52
CA GLU A 71 -5.25 7.20 -15.59
C GLU A 71 -4.81 5.82 -16.09
N GLN A 72 -3.90 5.77 -17.08
CA GLN A 72 -3.39 4.49 -17.60
C GLN A 72 -2.65 3.71 -16.51
N LYS A 73 -1.78 4.35 -15.73
CA LYS A 73 -1.09 3.70 -14.61
C LYS A 73 -2.06 3.22 -13.53
N SER A 74 -3.11 3.99 -13.24
CA SER A 74 -4.16 3.57 -12.31
C SER A 74 -4.89 2.33 -12.82
N ALA A 75 -5.22 2.28 -14.12
CA ALA A 75 -5.86 1.14 -14.75
C ALA A 75 -4.97 -0.10 -14.78
N ASP A 76 -3.66 0.06 -15.05
CA ASP A 76 -2.69 -1.03 -15.05
C ASP A 76 -2.54 -1.65 -13.66
N LEU A 77 -2.45 -0.81 -12.61
CA LEU A 77 -2.44 -1.28 -11.22
C LEU A 77 -3.74 -2.01 -10.87
N ALA A 78 -4.90 -1.43 -11.20
CA ALA A 78 -6.18 -2.06 -10.93
C ALA A 78 -6.32 -3.43 -11.61
N LYS A 79 -5.89 -3.54 -12.87
CA LYS A 79 -5.91 -4.79 -13.63
C LYS A 79 -5.04 -5.86 -12.96
N LEU A 80 -3.81 -5.51 -12.57
CA LEU A 80 -2.91 -6.41 -11.86
C LEU A 80 -3.55 -6.91 -10.56
N LEU A 81 -4.16 -6.03 -9.75
CA LEU A 81 -4.77 -6.42 -8.49
C LEU A 81 -6.00 -7.33 -8.67
N ILE A 82 -6.77 -7.12 -9.74
CA ILE A 82 -7.91 -8.00 -10.07
C ILE A 82 -7.41 -9.40 -10.47
N GLU A 83 -6.34 -9.49 -11.27
CA GLU A 83 -5.75 -10.76 -11.71
C GLU A 83 -5.19 -11.60 -10.54
N VAL A 84 -4.89 -10.99 -9.39
CA VAL A 84 -4.41 -11.69 -8.19
C VAL A 84 -5.55 -12.35 -7.39
N VAL A 85 -6.79 -11.87 -7.54
CA VAL A 85 -7.96 -12.36 -6.79
C VAL A 85 -8.73 -13.45 -7.55
N ILE A 86 -8.52 -13.57 -8.86
CA ILE A 86 -9.20 -14.53 -9.76
C ILE A 86 -8.35 -15.79 -9.91
#